data_AF-A0A7S3VWM5-F1
#
_entry.id   AF-A0A7S3VWM5-F1
#
_cell.length_a   1.000
_cell.length_b   1.000
_cell.length_c   1.000
_cell.angle_alpha   90.00
_cell.angle_beta   90.00
_cell.angle_gamma   90.00
#
_symmetry.space_group_name_H-M   'P 1'
#
loop_
_entity.id
_entity.type
_entity.pdbx_description
1 polymer ?
#
loop_
_entity_poly.entity_id
_entity_poly.type
_entity_poly.pdbx_seq_one_letter_code
_entity_poly.pdbx_strand_id
1 'polypeptide(L)'
;AENGEIATWAVDAETGALTQRSVANAGGTSTCYMTLDRECRNMLVVNYWDATIGVFGVDPASGEVTGLRSMYDPNEGRPMKARTDKHVNHSVNDASAQKERQADPHSHAVIL
;
A
#
# COMPACT_ATOMS: atom_id res chain seq x y z
N ALA A 1 6.76 5.59 11.31
CA ALA A 1 5.32 5.44 11.03
C ALA A 1 5.00 3.96 11.06
N GLU A 2 3.76 3.60 11.39
CA GLU A 2 3.29 2.22 11.35
C GLU A 2 3.02 1.81 9.90
N ASN A 3 3.09 0.51 9.62
CA ASN A 3 2.73 -0.02 8.31
C ASN A 3 1.23 0.12 8.08
N GLY A 4 0.85 0.25 6.80
CA GLY A 4 -0.55 0.11 6.42
C GLY A 4 -1.07 -1.31 6.64
N GLU A 5 -2.39 -1.41 6.65
CA GLU A 5 -3.11 -2.65 6.86
C GLU A 5 -3.99 -2.95 5.66
N ILE A 6 -4.09 -4.24 5.33
CA ILE A 6 -5.03 -4.78 4.36
C ILE A 6 -6.11 -5.51 5.15
N ALA A 7 -7.29 -4.91 5.25
CA ALA A 7 -8.43 -5.50 5.96
C ALA A 7 -9.38 -6.19 4.98
N THR A 8 -9.71 -7.46 5.26
CA THR A 8 -10.69 -8.24 4.50
C THR A 8 -12.03 -8.19 5.22
N TRP A 9 -13.11 -7.89 4.49
CA TRP A 9 -14.47 -7.81 5.02
C TRP A 9 -15.40 -8.69 4.18
N ALA A 10 -16.27 -9.44 4.85
CA ALA A 10 -17.40 -10.11 4.21
C ALA A 10 -18.58 -9.13 4.13
N VAL A 11 -19.27 -9.13 3.00
CA VAL A 11 -20.46 -8.31 2.75
C VAL A 11 -21.68 -9.23 2.75
N ASP A 12 -22.66 -8.93 3.60
CA ASP A 12 -23.97 -9.56 3.55
C ASP A 12 -24.73 -9.07 2.30
N ALA A 13 -25.14 -9.99 1.43
CA ALA A 13 -25.69 -9.65 0.12
C ALA A 13 -27.10 -9.04 0.16
N GLU A 14 -27.85 -9.26 1.25
CA GLU A 14 -29.23 -8.76 1.39
C GLU A 14 -29.26 -7.41 2.09
N THR A 15 -28.45 -7.24 3.14
CA THR A 15 -28.46 -6.08 4.04
C THR A 15 -27.31 -5.12 3.81
N GLY A 16 -26.23 -5.55 3.14
CA GLY A 16 -24.99 -4.78 2.98
C GLY A 16 -24.14 -4.70 4.25
N ALA A 17 -24.48 -5.43 5.31
CA ALA A 17 -23.71 -5.44 6.55
C ALA A 17 -22.28 -5.96 6.32
N LEU A 18 -21.30 -5.33 6.95
CA LEU A 18 -19.89 -5.71 6.86
C LEU A 18 -19.46 -6.49 8.10
N THR A 19 -18.80 -7.62 7.89
CA THR A 19 -18.15 -8.39 8.97
C THR A 19 -16.67 -8.51 8.67
N GLN A 20 -15.81 -7.98 9.55
CA GLN A 20 -14.36 -8.09 9.39
C GLN A 20 -13.94 -9.56 9.49
N ARG A 21 -13.12 -10.00 8.54
CA ARG A 21 -12.63 -11.38 8.45
C ARG A 21 -11.19 -11.50 8.89
N SER A 22 -10.34 -10.61 8.40
CA SER A 22 -8.90 -10.65 8.67
C SER A 22 -8.24 -9.29 8.45
N VAL A 23 -7.02 -9.16 8.98
CA VAL A 23 -6.12 -8.03 8.73
C VAL A 23 -4.73 -8.60 8.40
N ALA A 24 -4.11 -8.06 7.35
CA ALA A 24 -2.73 -8.36 6.99
C ALA A 24 -1.88 -7.08 6.98
N ASN A 25 -0.59 -7.20 7.28
CA ASN A 25 0.36 -6.10 7.19
C ASN A 25 0.72 -5.82 5.72
N ALA A 26 0.61 -4.56 5.27
CA ALA A 26 0.88 -4.15 3.89
C ALA A 26 2.39 -4.04 3.55
N GLY A 27 3.27 -4.23 4.53
CA GLY A 27 4.72 -4.28 4.35
C GLY A 27 5.39 -2.92 4.13
N GLY A 28 4.64 -1.82 4.25
CA GLY A 28 5.16 -0.46 4.17
C GLY A 28 4.14 0.55 4.68
N THR A 29 4.52 1.82 4.69
CA THR A 29 3.81 2.93 5.33
C THR A 29 3.08 3.79 4.29
N SER A 30 1.97 4.39 4.71
CA SER A 30 1.07 5.15 3.83
C SER A 30 0.70 4.36 2.58
N THR A 31 0.24 3.14 2.78
CA THR A 31 -0.35 2.31 1.72
C THR A 31 -1.50 3.07 1.07
N CYS A 32 -1.32 3.46 -0.19
CA CYS A 32 -2.21 4.43 -0.84
C CYS A 32 -2.96 3.86 -2.03
N TYR A 33 -2.56 2.68 -2.51
CA TYR A 33 -3.16 2.08 -3.70
C TYR A 33 -3.14 0.56 -3.64
N MET A 34 -4.23 -0.05 -4.09
CA MET A 34 -4.40 -1.50 -4.19
C MET A 34 -5.11 -1.82 -5.51
N THR A 35 -4.64 -2.85 -6.21
CA THR A 35 -5.33 -3.39 -7.39
C THR A 35 -5.22 -4.90 -7.43
N LEU A 36 -6.26 -5.57 -7.95
CA LEU A 36 -6.33 -7.02 -8.08
C LEU A 36 -6.06 -7.43 -9.53
N ASP A 37 -5.36 -8.54 -9.71
CA ASP A 37 -5.27 -9.17 -11.03
C ASP A 37 -6.61 -9.74 -11.48
N ARG A 38 -6.72 -10.05 -12.78
CA ARG A 38 -7.96 -10.51 -13.41
C ARG A 38 -8.57 -11.75 -12.75
N GLU A 39 -7.73 -12.61 -12.18
CA GLU A 39 -8.15 -13.88 -11.58
C GLU A 39 -8.37 -13.78 -10.06
N CYS A 40 -8.20 -12.58 -9.48
CA CYS A 40 -8.31 -12.31 -8.05
C CYS A 40 -7.40 -13.20 -7.19
N ARG A 41 -6.20 -13.53 -7.70
CA ARG A 41 -5.19 -14.35 -7.02
C ARG A 41 -3.99 -13.54 -6.56
N ASN A 42 -3.81 -12.35 -7.12
CA ASN A 42 -2.73 -11.44 -6.79
C ASN A 42 -3.30 -10.03 -6.56
N MET A 43 -2.76 -9.38 -5.54
CA MET A 43 -3.04 -7.98 -5.25
C MET A 43 -1.74 -7.20 -5.22
N LEU A 44 -1.67 -6.15 -6.03
CA LEU A 44 -0.56 -5.20 -5.99
C LEU A 44 -0.90 -4.09 -5.00
N VAL A 45 0.03 -3.77 -4.13
CA VAL A 45 -0.12 -2.82 -3.02
C VAL A 45 1.02 -1.81 -3.11
N VAL A 46 0.71 -0.52 -3.08
CA VAL A 46 1.70 0.56 -3.17
C VAL A 46 1.81 1.28 -1.83
N ASN A 47 3.04 1.39 -1.33
CA ASN A 47 3.36 2.12 -0.10
C ASN A 47 4.03 3.45 -0.46
N TYR A 48 3.34 4.57 -0.20
CA TYR A 48 3.73 5.89 -0.68
C TYR A 48 5.09 6.36 -0.13
N TRP A 49 5.28 6.28 1.19
CA TRP A 49 6.48 6.83 1.83
C TRP A 49 7.71 5.95 1.62
N ASP A 50 7.52 4.64 1.46
CA ASP A 50 8.60 3.69 1.20
C ASP A 50 8.87 3.53 -0.31
N ALA A 51 7.97 4.04 -1.15
CA ALA A 51 7.95 3.84 -2.60
C ALA A 51 7.90 2.37 -3.06
N THR A 52 7.59 1.44 -2.16
CA THR A 52 7.59 0.01 -2.43
C THR A 52 6.30 -0.45 -3.09
N ILE A 53 6.40 -1.54 -3.87
CA ILE A 53 5.27 -2.22 -4.50
C ILE A 53 5.28 -3.68 -4.04
N GLY A 54 4.30 -4.06 -3.23
CA GLY A 54 4.11 -5.44 -2.76
C GLY A 54 3.15 -6.21 -3.65
N VAL A 55 3.44 -7.48 -3.90
CA VAL A 55 2.50 -8.44 -4.48
C VAL A 55 2.06 -9.38 -3.38
N PHE A 56 0.79 -9.37 -3.06
CA PHE A 56 0.16 -10.24 -2.07
C PHE A 56 -0.67 -11.31 -2.76
N GLY A 57 -0.60 -12.54 -2.25
CA GLY A 57 -1.52 -13.59 -2.66
C GLY A 57 -2.90 -13.35 -2.06
N VAL A 58 -3.93 -13.70 -2.83
CA VAL A 58 -5.34 -13.65 -2.42
C VAL A 58 -5.97 -15.00 -2.71
N ASP A 59 -6.74 -15.52 -1.76
CA ASP A 59 -7.62 -16.65 -2.00
C ASP A 59 -8.90 -16.15 -2.71
N PRO A 60 -9.16 -16.52 -3.97
CA PRO A 60 -10.30 -16.01 -4.72
C PRO A 60 -11.65 -16.48 -4.16
N ALA A 61 -11.68 -17.55 -3.36
CA ALA A 61 -12.92 -18.05 -2.76
C ALA A 61 -13.34 -17.25 -1.52
N SER A 62 -12.38 -16.91 -0.67
CA SER A 62 -12.63 -16.21 0.59
C SER A 62 -12.36 -14.69 0.54
N GLY A 63 -11.57 -14.24 -0.44
CA GLY A 63 -11.02 -12.89 -0.51
C GLY A 63 -9.87 -12.63 0.47
N GLU A 64 -9.47 -13.63 1.26
CA GLU A 64 -8.45 -13.45 2.30
C GLU A 64 -7.04 -13.34 1.72
N VAL A 65 -6.22 -12.48 2.31
CA VAL A 65 -4.81 -12.33 1.96
C VAL A 65 -4.02 -13.55 2.43
N THR A 66 -3.40 -14.27 1.51
CA THR A 66 -2.63 -15.49 1.82
C THR A 66 -1.18 -15.18 2.21
N GLY A 67 -0.71 -13.95 1.99
CA GLY A 67 0.62 -13.47 2.38
C GLY A 67 1.37 -12.69 1.29
N LEU A 68 2.48 -12.06 1.68
CA LEU A 68 3.38 -11.35 0.78
C LEU A 68 4.14 -12.36 -0.10
N ARG A 69 4.05 -12.21 -1.42
CA ARG A 69 4.78 -13.03 -2.41
C ARG A 69 6.10 -12.40 -2.82
N SER A 70 6.09 -11.09 -3.05
CA SER A 70 7.29 -10.32 -3.41
C SER A 70 7.12 -8.86 -3.06
N MET A 71 8.23 -8.19 -2.72
CA MET A 71 8.28 -6.75 -2.52
C MET A 71 9.32 -6.15 -3.46
N TYR A 72 8.91 -5.20 -4.30
CA TYR A 72 9.82 -4.36 -5.05
C TYR A 72 10.14 -3.12 -4.22
N ASP A 73 11.42 -2.92 -3.93
CA ASP A 73 11.93 -1.73 -3.25
C ASP A 73 12.90 -0.99 -4.18
N PRO A 74 12.48 0.14 -4.79
CA PRO A 74 13.33 0.91 -5.69
C PRO A 74 14.47 1.63 -4.98
N ASN A 75 14.45 1.75 -3.66
CA ASN A 75 15.51 2.40 -2.90
C ASN A 75 16.52 1.42 -2.30
N GLU A 76 16.35 0.11 -2.56
CA GLU A 76 17.27 -0.96 -2.15
C GLU A 76 17.56 -0.98 -0.64
N GLY A 77 16.51 -0.79 0.17
CA GLY A 77 16.59 -0.76 1.63
C GLY A 77 17.20 0.51 2.21
N ARG A 78 17.58 1.49 1.38
CA ARG A 78 18.08 2.77 1.88
C ARG A 78 16.94 3.55 2.53
N PRO A 79 17.23 4.31 3.60
CA PRO A 79 16.23 5.14 4.24
C PRO A 79 15.77 6.26 3.31
N MET A 80 14.45 6.45 3.20
CA MET A 80 13.85 7.58 2.50
C MET A 80 14.16 8.88 3.24
N LYS A 81 14.48 9.95 2.51
CA LYS A 81 14.62 11.30 3.06
C LYS A 81 13.25 11.89 3.32
N ALA A 82 12.34 11.74 2.37
CA ALA A 82 10.97 12.22 2.48
C ALA A 82 10.15 11.33 3.42
N ARG A 83 9.51 11.95 4.43
CA ARG A 83 8.75 11.24 5.48
C ARG A 83 7.56 12.06 5.96
N THR A 84 6.51 11.36 6.38
CA THR A 84 5.27 11.99 6.88
C THR A 84 5.45 12.87 8.11
N ASP A 85 6.47 12.63 8.93
CA ASP A 85 6.75 13.33 10.20
C ASP A 85 7.77 14.47 10.03
N LYS A 86 8.11 14.80 8.79
CA LYS A 86 9.02 15.90 8.42
C LYS A 86 8.25 17.00 7.66
N HIS A 87 9.00 18.01 7.23
CA HIS A 87 8.53 19.16 6.46
C HIS A 87 7.75 18.74 5.19
N VAL A 88 8.03 17.57 4.63
CA VAL A 88 7.41 17.07 3.39
C VAL A 88 6.12 16.25 3.55
N ASN A 89 5.22 16.60 4.47
CA ASN A 89 3.91 15.93 4.62
C ASN A 89 2.86 16.34 3.57
N HIS A 90 1.70 15.68 3.47
CA HIS A 90 0.67 15.99 2.45
C HIS A 90 0.06 17.40 2.51
N SER A 91 0.36 18.20 3.54
CA SER A 91 -0.21 19.54 3.74
C SER A 91 0.76 20.67 3.39
N VAL A 92 2.04 20.38 3.19
CA VAL A 92 3.08 21.39 2.89
C VAL A 92 3.53 21.26 1.45
N ASN A 93 3.31 22.30 0.63
CA ASN A 93 3.62 22.24 -0.80
C ASN A 93 4.44 23.45 -1.31
N ASP A 94 5.25 24.05 -0.44
CA ASP A 94 6.23 25.07 -0.86
C ASP A 94 7.34 24.47 -1.75
N ALA A 95 8.12 25.34 -2.40
CA ALA A 95 9.17 24.92 -3.34
C ALA A 95 10.24 24.03 -2.71
N SER A 96 10.57 24.23 -1.42
CA SER A 96 11.53 23.37 -0.74
C SER A 96 10.96 21.99 -0.44
N ALA A 97 9.69 21.92 -0.01
CA ALA A 97 9.02 20.63 0.21
C ALA A 97 8.85 19.85 -1.10
N GLN A 98 8.53 20.52 -2.20
CA GLN A 98 8.48 19.90 -3.52
C GLN A 98 9.85 19.34 -3.93
N LYS A 99 10.92 20.12 -3.78
CA LYS A 99 12.29 19.67 -4.10
C LYS A 99 12.71 18.46 -3.27
N GLU A 100 12.39 18.44 -1.98
CA GLU A 100 12.73 17.33 -1.09
C GLU A 100 11.95 16.05 -1.43
N ARG A 101 10.67 16.13 -1.79
CA ARG A 101 9.90 14.95 -2.25
C ARG A 101 10.45 14.30 -3.52
N GLN A 102 11.06 15.09 -4.40
CA GLN A 102 11.65 14.58 -5.65
C GLN A 102 13.05 13.97 -5.44
N ALA A 103 13.58 13.97 -4.21
CA ALA A 103 14.92 13.46 -3.92
C ALA A 103 14.99 11.94 -3.80
N ASP A 104 13.85 11.27 -3.61
CA ASP A 104 13.74 9.82 -3.47
C ASP A 104 12.85 9.22 -4.58
N PRO A 105 12.94 7.91 -4.86
CA PRO A 105 11.98 7.22 -5.71
C PRO A 105 10.54 7.41 -5.21
N HIS A 106 9.57 7.36 -6.12
CA HIS A 106 8.19 7.62 -5.76
C HIS A 106 7.20 6.75 -6.52
N SER A 107 6.56 5.81 -5.81
CA SER A 107 5.47 4.98 -6.32
C SER A 107 4.15 5.48 -5.73
N HIS A 108 3.13 5.66 -6.57
CA HIS A 108 1.82 6.16 -6.12
C HIS A 108 0.66 5.25 -6.50
N ALA A 109 0.68 4.71 -7.71
CA ALA A 109 -0.34 3.81 -8.22
C ALA A 109 0.29 2.81 -9.19
N VAL A 110 -0.31 1.63 -9.29
CA VAL A 110 -0.01 0.63 -10.31
C VAL A 110 -1.32 0.21 -10.94
N ILE A 111 -1.44 0.33 -12.25
CA ILE A 111 -2.63 -0.05 -13.00
C ILE A 111 -2.28 -1.26 -13.85
N LEU A 112 -3.11 -2.31 -13.75
CA LEU A 112 -2.99 -3.56 -14.50
C LEU A 112 -3.78 -3.49 -15.81
#